data_AF-A0A7W3RBA9-F1
#
_entry.id   AF-A0A7W3RBA9-F1
#
_cell.length_a   1.000
_cell.length_b   1.000
_cell.length_c   1.000
_cell.angle_alpha   90.00
_cell.angle_beta   90.00
_cell.angle_gamma   90.00
#
_symmetry.space_group_name_H-M   'P 1'
#
loop_
_entity.id
_entity.type
_entity.pdbx_description
1 polymer ?
#
loop_
_entity_poly.entity_id
_entity_poly.type
_entity_poly.pdbx_seq_one_letter_code
_entity_poly.pdbx_strand_id
1 'polypeptide(L)'
;MPAAIRRERTDDDVRRDRQALSTERLREPFQVLYQVRWRGAVPERDDIDTALGRIAAELAAHRDLLVAVVMSPDTALETAAELTGRRQQEPADQWMALCWLAEAAWEAVTGPPGGGRSPQAVSPEDRRLLYPLAARLRFLALSEPFRDRGLPERTALRRSAFGSTYRGSPVDRLYGEGSWNVLVDHARQARADWLACLDAYQSHPYLAQAPAAALEEELSLLVFTRGRGSAPLSLTGRDPDLPAVLGAGDVTFIGDVVERHLLPRFDLPSVAVLGWRAHPGPASHRRRRCTFLIGALMIAIPPVAIFASLWWATGLAAVAYGLLGLGVVAFGGTWAALWMLRLPAASSIGLLVLLTLPEHWWQSARPGWGVAVLAPVVLAVAAFGYLLLEARNHGIGRRATAVRALAVTGVGAVHAFAVALIGLVAVAPAFTAKGRELGRLLTGTQDGRHLLVLAMATAWCLAVGVFSQILWDDRPISAPLAHTDWRSAA
;
A
#
# COMPACT_ATOMS: atom_id res chain seq x y z
N MET A 1 -5.04 -5.68 -16.99
CA MET A 1 -3.62 -5.39 -17.27
C MET A 1 -3.26 -4.01 -16.73
N PRO A 2 -2.06 -3.74 -16.17
CA PRO A 2 -1.67 -2.36 -15.88
C PRO A 2 -1.81 -1.55 -17.16
N ALA A 3 -2.47 -0.40 -17.10
CA ALA A 3 -2.79 0.38 -18.30
C ALA A 3 -1.57 0.66 -19.18
N ALA A 4 -0.38 0.72 -18.56
CA ALA A 4 0.90 0.83 -19.25
C ALA A 4 1.20 -0.35 -20.19
N ILE A 5 1.12 -1.60 -19.70
CA ILE A 5 1.46 -2.77 -20.53
C ILE A 5 0.42 -2.93 -21.66
N ARG A 6 -0.85 -2.57 -21.42
CA ARG A 6 -1.89 -2.63 -22.48
C ARG A 6 -1.62 -1.64 -23.62
N ARG A 7 -1.04 -0.47 -23.31
CA ARG A 7 -0.74 0.58 -24.29
C ARG A 7 0.40 0.22 -25.24
N GLU A 8 1.26 -0.73 -24.86
CA GLU A 8 2.37 -1.19 -25.69
C GLU A 8 1.95 -2.28 -26.67
N ARG A 9 0.72 -2.78 -26.57
CA ARG A 9 0.21 -3.80 -27.48
C ARG A 9 -0.17 -3.19 -28.83
N THR A 10 0.29 -3.84 -29.88
CA THR A 10 -0.03 -3.47 -31.26
C THR A 10 -1.39 -4.03 -31.68
N ASP A 11 -1.99 -3.46 -32.73
CA ASP A 11 -3.24 -4.00 -33.31
C ASP A 11 -3.07 -5.46 -33.78
N ASP A 12 -1.86 -5.83 -34.18
CA ASP A 12 -1.50 -7.21 -34.54
C ASP A 12 -1.57 -8.16 -33.35
N ASP A 13 -1.20 -7.70 -32.15
CA ASP A 13 -1.34 -8.49 -30.92
C ASP A 13 -2.81 -8.74 -30.59
N VAL A 14 -3.64 -7.71 -30.70
CA VAL A 14 -5.09 -7.80 -30.46
C VAL A 14 -5.75 -8.74 -31.47
N ARG A 15 -5.35 -8.67 -32.75
CA ARG A 15 -5.84 -9.56 -33.80
C ARG A 15 -5.44 -11.02 -33.54
N ARG A 16 -4.19 -11.26 -33.11
CA ARG A 16 -3.71 -12.61 -32.74
C ARG A 16 -4.48 -13.17 -31.55
N ASP A 17 -4.74 -12.36 -30.53
CA ASP A 17 -5.55 -12.77 -29.38
C ASP A 17 -6.96 -13.17 -29.82
N ARG A 18 -7.63 -12.33 -30.63
CA ARG A 18 -8.97 -12.62 -31.14
C ARG A 18 -8.97 -13.90 -31.98
N GLN A 19 -7.94 -14.12 -32.80
CA GLN A 19 -7.80 -15.35 -33.57
C GLN A 19 -7.65 -16.57 -32.66
N ALA A 20 -6.79 -16.51 -31.64
CA ALA A 20 -6.61 -17.59 -30.68
C ALA A 20 -7.91 -17.90 -29.92
N LEU A 21 -8.63 -16.87 -29.48
CA LEU A 21 -9.90 -16.99 -28.76
C LEU A 21 -11.06 -17.49 -29.65
N SER A 22 -11.01 -17.23 -30.96
CA SER A 22 -12.03 -17.68 -31.93
C SER A 22 -11.94 -19.17 -32.27
N THR A 23 -10.92 -19.87 -31.76
CA THR A 23 -10.75 -21.29 -32.02
C THR A 23 -11.93 -22.07 -31.42
N GLU A 24 -12.43 -23.04 -32.19
CA GLU A 24 -13.49 -23.96 -31.78
C GLU A 24 -13.19 -24.67 -30.44
N ARG A 25 -11.91 -24.75 -30.07
CA ARG A 25 -11.39 -25.35 -28.84
C ARG A 25 -11.97 -24.75 -27.56
N LEU A 26 -12.26 -23.45 -27.56
CA LEU A 26 -12.89 -22.80 -26.42
C LEU A 26 -14.40 -22.94 -26.41
N ARG A 27 -15.04 -23.36 -27.51
CA ARG A 27 -16.50 -23.48 -27.58
C ARG A 27 -17.01 -24.50 -26.56
N GLU A 28 -16.43 -25.70 -26.52
CA GLU A 28 -16.89 -26.76 -25.59
C GLU A 28 -16.68 -26.37 -24.11
N PRO A 29 -15.48 -25.93 -23.65
CA PRO A 29 -15.29 -25.49 -22.27
C PRO A 29 -16.19 -24.32 -21.88
N PHE A 30 -16.34 -23.32 -22.76
CA PHE A 30 -17.30 -22.25 -22.52
C PHE A 30 -18.73 -22.79 -22.44
N GLN A 31 -19.14 -23.67 -23.36
CA GLN A 31 -20.48 -24.24 -23.34
C GLN A 31 -20.77 -24.99 -22.02
N VAL A 32 -19.78 -25.65 -21.43
CA VAL A 32 -19.89 -26.23 -20.07
C VAL A 32 -20.13 -25.12 -19.03
N LEU A 33 -19.38 -24.01 -19.05
CA LEU A 33 -19.65 -22.84 -18.19
C LEU A 33 -21.12 -22.43 -18.24
N TYR A 34 -21.63 -22.30 -19.46
CA TYR A 34 -23.02 -21.88 -19.67
C TYR A 34 -24.00 -22.96 -19.24
N GLN A 35 -23.75 -24.24 -19.53
CA GLN A 35 -24.65 -25.33 -19.11
C GLN A 35 -24.75 -25.43 -17.59
N VAL A 36 -23.61 -25.43 -16.90
CA VAL A 36 -23.51 -25.44 -15.43
C VAL A 36 -24.31 -24.28 -14.84
N ARG A 37 -24.31 -23.13 -15.52
CA ARG A 37 -25.04 -21.95 -15.08
C ARG A 37 -26.53 -21.96 -15.40
N TRP A 38 -26.95 -22.45 -16.56
CA TRP A 38 -28.34 -22.39 -17.04
C TRP A 38 -29.16 -23.64 -16.70
N ARG A 39 -28.55 -24.67 -16.11
CA ARG A 39 -29.28 -25.66 -15.34
C ARG A 39 -30.03 -24.92 -14.24
N GLY A 40 -31.35 -25.11 -14.15
CA GLY A 40 -32.17 -24.46 -13.13
C GLY A 40 -31.80 -24.85 -11.69
N ALA A 41 -31.01 -25.91 -11.53
CA ALA A 41 -30.40 -26.34 -10.28
C ALA A 41 -29.02 -25.71 -10.09
N VAL A 42 -28.67 -25.36 -8.85
CA VAL A 42 -27.31 -24.98 -8.48
C VAL A 42 -26.39 -26.17 -8.75
N PRO A 43 -25.30 -25.99 -9.52
CA PRO A 43 -24.38 -27.08 -9.83
C PRO A 43 -23.65 -27.59 -8.57
N GLU A 44 -23.31 -28.88 -8.58
CA GLU A 44 -22.48 -29.46 -7.53
C GLU A 44 -21.05 -28.93 -7.64
N ARG A 45 -20.34 -28.87 -6.52
CA ARG A 45 -18.97 -28.36 -6.47
C ARG A 45 -18.03 -29.17 -7.37
N ASP A 46 -18.18 -30.48 -7.39
CA ASP A 46 -17.34 -31.38 -8.21
C ASP A 46 -17.54 -31.13 -9.72
N ASP A 47 -18.74 -30.73 -10.15
CA ASP A 47 -19.00 -30.34 -11.53
C ASP A 47 -18.25 -29.06 -11.90
N ILE A 48 -18.22 -28.09 -10.99
CA ILE A 48 -17.49 -26.82 -11.17
C ILE A 48 -15.99 -27.08 -11.22
N ASP A 49 -15.45 -27.86 -10.27
CA ASP A 49 -14.03 -28.19 -10.20
C ASP A 49 -13.60 -28.98 -11.44
N THR A 50 -14.44 -29.90 -11.93
CA THR A 50 -14.20 -30.63 -13.19
C THR A 50 -14.21 -29.69 -14.39
N ALA A 51 -15.14 -28.73 -14.46
CA ALA A 51 -15.20 -27.75 -15.55
C ALA A 51 -13.99 -26.82 -15.55
N LEU A 52 -13.59 -26.32 -14.38
CA LEU A 52 -12.39 -25.49 -14.20
C LEU A 52 -11.13 -26.24 -14.61
N GLY A 53 -10.97 -27.49 -14.16
CA GLY A 53 -9.83 -28.34 -14.52
C GLY A 53 -9.74 -28.59 -16.03
N ARG A 54 -10.87 -28.75 -16.73
CA ARG A 54 -10.89 -28.86 -18.20
C ARG A 54 -10.45 -27.57 -18.88
N ILE A 55 -10.93 -26.41 -18.44
CA ILE A 55 -10.52 -25.12 -19.00
C ILE A 55 -9.03 -24.88 -18.72
N ALA A 56 -8.56 -25.17 -17.51
CA ALA A 56 -7.16 -25.04 -17.14
C ALA A 56 -6.26 -25.94 -17.99
N ALA A 57 -6.68 -27.19 -18.23
CA ALA A 57 -5.96 -28.12 -19.09
C ALA A 57 -5.85 -27.62 -20.54
N GLU A 58 -6.93 -27.08 -21.10
CA GLU A 58 -6.94 -26.49 -22.44
C GLU A 58 -6.02 -25.25 -22.52
N LEU A 59 -6.10 -24.35 -21.54
CA LEU A 59 -5.20 -23.19 -21.47
C LEU A 59 -3.73 -23.62 -21.33
N ALA A 60 -3.44 -24.66 -20.54
CA ALA A 60 -2.09 -25.20 -20.39
C ALA A 60 -1.57 -25.91 -21.65
N ALA A 61 -2.46 -26.45 -22.48
CA ALA A 61 -2.12 -27.12 -23.75
C ALA A 61 -1.88 -26.13 -24.90
N HIS A 62 -2.35 -24.87 -24.78
CA HIS A 62 -2.33 -23.86 -25.83
C HIS A 62 -1.82 -22.50 -25.34
N ARG A 63 -0.53 -22.25 -25.58
CA ARG A 63 0.15 -21.01 -25.17
C ARG A 63 -0.53 -19.73 -25.63
N ASP A 64 -0.89 -19.65 -26.90
CA ASP A 64 -1.57 -18.49 -27.51
C ASP A 64 -2.89 -18.17 -26.82
N LEU A 65 -3.64 -19.21 -26.45
CA LEU A 65 -4.90 -19.10 -25.74
C LEU A 65 -4.72 -18.54 -24.32
N LEU A 66 -3.79 -19.11 -23.56
CA LEU A 66 -3.47 -18.63 -22.22
C LEU A 66 -3.00 -17.18 -22.24
N VAL A 67 -2.11 -16.83 -23.18
CA VAL A 67 -1.64 -15.45 -23.38
C VAL A 67 -2.81 -14.52 -23.67
N ALA A 68 -3.71 -14.89 -24.58
CA ALA A 68 -4.87 -14.07 -24.93
C ALA A 68 -5.80 -13.84 -23.72
N VAL A 69 -6.05 -14.88 -22.91
CA VAL A 69 -6.89 -14.77 -21.70
C VAL A 69 -6.27 -13.84 -20.66
N VAL A 70 -4.98 -13.99 -20.35
CA VAL A 70 -4.35 -13.16 -19.29
C VAL A 70 -4.04 -11.73 -19.75
N MET A 71 -3.79 -11.52 -21.05
CA MET A 71 -3.45 -10.21 -21.60
C MET A 71 -4.67 -9.41 -22.08
N SER A 72 -5.73 -10.10 -22.55
CA SER A 72 -6.96 -9.50 -23.08
C SER A 72 -8.23 -10.16 -22.51
N PRO A 73 -8.45 -10.11 -21.19
CA PRO A 73 -9.62 -10.73 -20.57
C PRO A 73 -10.94 -10.18 -21.12
N ASP A 74 -11.01 -8.89 -21.44
CA ASP A 74 -12.21 -8.27 -22.04
C ASP A 74 -12.55 -8.91 -23.40
N THR A 75 -11.55 -9.13 -24.26
CA THR A 75 -11.72 -9.78 -25.57
C THR A 75 -12.09 -11.25 -25.41
N ALA A 76 -11.56 -11.93 -24.39
CA ALA A 76 -11.94 -13.30 -24.07
C ALA A 76 -13.42 -13.40 -23.68
N LEU A 77 -13.92 -12.45 -22.87
CA LEU A 77 -15.34 -12.36 -22.50
C LEU A 77 -16.24 -12.05 -23.70
N GLU A 78 -15.87 -11.07 -24.54
CA GLU A 78 -16.60 -10.75 -25.77
C GLU A 78 -16.70 -11.97 -26.70
N THR A 79 -15.59 -12.67 -26.91
CA THR A 79 -15.54 -13.85 -27.78
C THR A 79 -16.35 -15.00 -27.18
N ALA A 80 -16.30 -15.21 -25.87
CA ALA A 80 -17.13 -16.21 -25.18
C ALA A 80 -18.63 -15.91 -25.32
N ALA A 81 -19.02 -14.64 -25.27
CA ALA A 81 -20.41 -14.21 -25.47
C ALA A 81 -20.88 -14.42 -26.92
N GLU A 82 -20.00 -14.19 -27.91
CA GLU A 82 -20.27 -14.46 -29.33
C GLU A 82 -20.40 -15.95 -29.63
N LEU A 83 -19.47 -16.77 -29.14
CA LEU A 83 -19.45 -18.22 -29.38
C LEU A 83 -20.68 -18.94 -28.81
N THR A 84 -21.32 -18.34 -27.80
CA THR A 84 -22.51 -18.89 -27.15
C THR A 84 -23.81 -18.26 -27.63
N GLY A 85 -23.74 -17.36 -28.62
CA GLY A 85 -24.90 -16.72 -29.23
C GLY A 85 -25.63 -15.73 -28.33
N ARG A 86 -24.98 -15.24 -27.26
CA ARG A 86 -25.60 -14.33 -26.27
C ARG A 86 -24.87 -13.00 -26.19
N ARG A 87 -25.11 -12.12 -27.18
CA ARG A 87 -24.52 -10.77 -27.23
C ARG A 87 -24.99 -9.83 -26.11
N GLN A 88 -26.15 -10.08 -25.50
CA GLN A 88 -26.62 -9.32 -24.33
C GLN A 88 -26.52 -10.20 -23.09
N GLN A 89 -25.36 -10.20 -22.45
CA GLN A 89 -25.16 -10.88 -21.17
C GLN A 89 -25.44 -9.91 -20.03
N GLU A 90 -26.09 -10.38 -18.97
CA GLU A 90 -26.16 -9.56 -17.77
C GLU A 90 -24.75 -9.43 -17.17
N PRO A 91 -24.41 -8.31 -16.51
CA PRO A 91 -23.06 -8.11 -15.99
C PRO A 91 -22.58 -9.22 -15.03
N ALA A 92 -23.51 -9.86 -14.31
CA ALA A 92 -23.20 -10.98 -13.43
C ALA A 92 -22.64 -12.18 -14.22
N ASP A 93 -23.16 -12.43 -15.42
CA ASP A 93 -22.67 -13.45 -16.35
C ASP A 93 -21.20 -13.28 -16.66
N GLN A 94 -20.85 -12.06 -17.08
CA GLN A 94 -19.54 -11.69 -17.57
C GLN A 94 -18.53 -11.80 -16.43
N TRP A 95 -18.94 -11.38 -15.23
CA TRP A 95 -18.12 -11.51 -14.04
C TRP A 95 -17.88 -12.98 -13.65
N MET A 96 -18.90 -13.84 -13.64
CA MET A 96 -18.68 -15.28 -13.36
C MET A 96 -17.76 -15.94 -14.38
N ALA A 97 -17.97 -15.66 -15.67
CA ALA A 97 -17.11 -16.16 -16.74
C ALA A 97 -15.67 -15.66 -16.55
N LEU A 98 -15.49 -14.40 -16.16
CA LEU A 98 -14.19 -13.83 -15.84
C LEU A 98 -13.53 -14.52 -14.64
N CYS A 99 -14.28 -14.82 -13.58
CA CYS A 99 -13.78 -15.54 -12.43
C CYS A 99 -13.30 -16.95 -12.79
N TRP A 100 -14.06 -17.73 -13.56
CA TRP A 100 -13.62 -19.07 -13.98
C TRP A 100 -12.44 -19.02 -14.95
N LEU A 101 -12.42 -18.07 -15.88
CA LEU A 101 -11.25 -17.85 -16.75
C LEU A 101 -10.01 -17.47 -15.94
N ALA A 102 -10.16 -16.65 -14.91
CA ALA A 102 -9.06 -16.22 -14.07
C ALA A 102 -8.52 -17.36 -13.18
N GLU A 103 -9.40 -18.17 -12.59
CA GLU A 103 -9.01 -19.37 -11.82
C GLU A 103 -8.37 -20.43 -12.72
N ALA A 104 -8.95 -20.69 -13.89
CA ALA A 104 -8.38 -21.65 -14.83
C ALA A 104 -7.02 -21.19 -15.40
N ALA A 105 -6.85 -19.90 -15.68
CA ALA A 105 -5.56 -19.35 -16.09
C ALA A 105 -4.52 -19.44 -14.96
N TRP A 106 -4.94 -19.22 -13.72
CA TRP A 106 -4.08 -19.41 -12.54
C TRP A 106 -3.64 -20.87 -12.39
N GLU A 107 -4.57 -21.82 -12.48
CA GLU A 107 -4.27 -23.24 -12.42
C GLU A 107 -3.39 -23.71 -13.60
N ALA A 108 -3.62 -23.20 -14.81
CA ALA A 108 -2.78 -23.51 -15.98
C ALA A 108 -1.31 -23.08 -15.78
N VAL A 109 -1.09 -21.98 -15.08
CA VAL A 109 0.25 -21.44 -14.82
C VAL A 109 0.93 -22.07 -13.60
N THR A 110 0.16 -22.37 -12.55
CA THR A 110 0.69 -22.85 -11.26
C THR A 110 0.63 -24.36 -11.07
N GLY A 111 -0.29 -25.03 -11.79
CA GLY A 111 -0.45 -26.47 -11.77
C GLY A 111 0.79 -27.20 -12.29
N PRO A 112 0.89 -28.51 -12.05
CA PRO A 112 2.01 -29.29 -12.55
C PRO A 112 2.15 -29.17 -14.08
N PRO A 113 3.37 -29.23 -14.64
CA PRO A 113 3.54 -29.33 -16.08
C PRO A 113 2.76 -30.55 -16.56
N GLY A 114 1.73 -30.32 -17.37
CA GLY A 114 0.89 -31.39 -17.88
C GLY A 114 1.79 -32.39 -18.62
N GLY A 115 1.69 -33.68 -18.28
CA GLY A 115 2.50 -34.73 -18.92
C GLY A 115 2.23 -34.93 -20.42
N GLY A 116 1.41 -34.07 -21.03
CA GLY A 116 1.07 -34.09 -22.44
C GLY A 116 2.22 -33.58 -23.31
N ARG A 117 2.63 -34.39 -24.29
CA ARG A 117 3.66 -34.07 -25.30
C ARG A 117 3.20 -33.07 -26.37
N SER A 118 2.21 -32.22 -26.10
CA SER A 118 1.75 -31.27 -27.11
C SER A 118 2.88 -30.26 -27.39
N PRO A 119 3.32 -30.08 -28.65
CA PRO A 119 4.32 -29.07 -28.98
C PRO A 119 3.83 -27.64 -28.75
N GLN A 120 2.53 -27.45 -28.51
CA GLN A 120 1.92 -26.15 -28.18
C GLN A 120 1.74 -25.90 -26.68
N ALA A 121 2.10 -26.88 -25.84
CA ALA A 121 1.96 -26.78 -24.39
C ALA A 121 2.78 -25.61 -23.83
N VAL A 122 2.24 -24.96 -22.81
CA VAL A 122 2.88 -23.82 -22.16
C VAL A 122 4.18 -24.28 -21.51
N SER A 123 5.30 -23.73 -21.97
CA SER A 123 6.62 -24.05 -21.43
C SER A 123 6.76 -23.57 -19.98
N PRO A 124 7.66 -24.16 -19.16
CA PRO A 124 7.93 -23.68 -17.80
C PRO A 124 8.38 -22.20 -17.76
N GLU A 125 9.06 -21.74 -18.81
CA GLU A 125 9.48 -20.34 -18.94
C GLU A 125 8.27 -19.43 -19.17
N ASP A 126 7.36 -19.80 -20.09
CA ASP A 126 6.12 -19.06 -20.30
C ASP A 126 5.26 -19.01 -19.03
N ARG A 127 5.20 -20.09 -18.25
CA ARG A 127 4.49 -20.08 -16.96
C ARG A 127 5.08 -19.03 -16.00
N ARG A 128 6.41 -18.97 -15.86
CA ARG A 128 7.07 -17.95 -15.03
C ARG A 128 6.80 -16.53 -15.53
N LEU A 129 6.75 -16.33 -16.85
CA LEU A 129 6.44 -15.05 -17.47
C LEU A 129 4.98 -14.63 -17.21
N LEU A 130 4.03 -15.55 -17.35
CA LEU A 130 2.59 -15.27 -17.26
C LEU A 130 2.04 -15.27 -15.83
N TYR A 131 2.77 -15.85 -14.87
CA TYR A 131 2.40 -15.92 -13.44
C TYR A 131 1.89 -14.58 -12.85
N PRO A 132 2.62 -13.45 -12.92
CA PRO A 132 2.14 -12.19 -12.37
C PRO A 132 0.86 -11.69 -13.06
N LEU A 133 0.67 -11.96 -14.35
CA LEU A 133 -0.52 -11.55 -15.09
C LEU A 133 -1.75 -12.37 -14.66
N ALA A 134 -1.59 -13.68 -14.48
CA ALA A 134 -2.62 -14.56 -13.95
C ALA A 134 -2.99 -14.20 -12.51
N ALA A 135 -2.00 -13.98 -11.62
CA ALA A 135 -2.23 -13.53 -10.25
C ALA A 135 -3.06 -12.24 -10.19
N ARG A 136 -2.67 -11.25 -11.00
CA ARG A 136 -3.37 -9.97 -11.09
C ARG A 136 -4.81 -10.12 -11.62
N LEU A 137 -5.00 -10.90 -12.69
CA LEU A 137 -6.32 -11.15 -13.27
C LEU A 137 -7.24 -11.81 -12.23
N ARG A 138 -6.75 -12.84 -11.56
CA ARG A 138 -7.43 -13.55 -10.48
C ARG A 138 -7.84 -12.60 -9.35
N PHE A 139 -6.91 -11.78 -8.86
CA PHE A 139 -7.22 -10.80 -7.82
C PHE A 139 -8.31 -9.81 -8.26
N LEU A 140 -8.21 -9.24 -9.46
CA LEU A 140 -9.20 -8.26 -9.91
C LEU A 140 -10.58 -8.89 -10.09
N ALA A 141 -10.66 -10.05 -10.75
CA ALA A 141 -11.92 -10.75 -10.98
C ALA A 141 -12.62 -11.10 -9.67
N LEU A 142 -11.90 -11.73 -8.73
CA LEU A 142 -12.47 -12.18 -7.46
C LEU A 142 -12.73 -11.03 -6.46
N SER A 143 -11.96 -9.95 -6.53
CA SER A 143 -12.15 -8.78 -5.64
C SER A 143 -13.27 -7.84 -6.09
N GLU A 144 -13.74 -7.93 -7.34
CA GLU A 144 -14.70 -6.99 -7.92
C GLU A 144 -15.97 -6.79 -7.09
N PRO A 145 -16.66 -7.84 -6.58
CA PRO A 145 -17.87 -7.65 -5.76
C PRO A 145 -17.63 -6.84 -4.49
N PHE A 146 -16.40 -6.83 -3.98
CA PHE A 146 -16.03 -6.12 -2.75
C PHE A 146 -15.71 -4.64 -2.99
N ARG A 147 -15.49 -4.22 -4.25
CA ARG A 147 -15.12 -2.83 -4.60
C ARG A 147 -16.29 -1.85 -4.53
N ASP A 148 -17.51 -2.34 -4.69
CA ASP A 148 -18.73 -1.51 -4.71
C ASP A 148 -19.60 -1.64 -3.46
N ARG A 149 -19.02 -2.24 -2.42
CA ARG A 149 -19.72 -2.50 -1.18
C ARG A 149 -20.22 -1.20 -0.53
N GLY A 150 -21.49 -1.17 -0.14
CA GLY A 150 -22.13 0.01 0.45
C GLY A 150 -22.50 1.12 -0.55
N LEU A 151 -22.40 0.89 -1.86
CA LEU A 151 -22.83 1.82 -2.92
C LEU A 151 -23.96 1.23 -3.78
N PRO A 152 -25.20 1.14 -3.26
CA PRO A 152 -26.31 0.40 -3.88
C PRO A 152 -26.71 0.91 -5.27
N GLU A 153 -26.50 2.18 -5.57
CA GLU A 153 -26.91 2.78 -6.84
C GLU A 153 -26.00 2.43 -8.03
N ARG A 154 -24.76 1.98 -7.77
CA ARG A 154 -23.66 2.16 -8.72
C ARG A 154 -23.21 0.94 -9.52
N THR A 155 -23.73 -0.26 -9.28
CA THR A 155 -23.38 -1.38 -10.17
C THR A 155 -24.57 -2.24 -10.59
N ALA A 156 -24.65 -2.43 -11.90
CA ALA A 156 -25.55 -3.38 -12.53
C ALA A 156 -25.28 -4.81 -12.03
N LEU A 157 -24.00 -5.13 -11.74
CA LEU A 157 -23.61 -6.39 -11.09
C LEU A 157 -24.36 -6.62 -9.76
N ARG A 158 -24.53 -5.56 -8.95
CA ARG A 158 -25.12 -5.69 -7.63
C ARG A 158 -26.63 -5.93 -7.67
N ARG A 159 -27.34 -5.24 -8.58
CA ARG A 159 -28.79 -5.43 -8.75
C ARG A 159 -29.15 -6.81 -9.29
N SER A 160 -28.34 -7.37 -10.19
CA SER A 160 -28.63 -8.67 -10.79
C SER A 160 -28.05 -9.86 -10.00
N ALA A 161 -26.92 -9.69 -9.30
CA ALA A 161 -26.26 -10.81 -8.64
C ALA A 161 -26.64 -11.02 -7.16
N PHE A 162 -27.03 -9.98 -6.44
CA PHE A 162 -27.16 -10.08 -4.98
C PHE A 162 -28.55 -9.72 -4.45
N GLY A 163 -29.50 -9.40 -5.33
CA GLY A 163 -30.88 -9.11 -4.97
C GLY A 163 -31.68 -10.39 -4.69
N SER A 164 -32.06 -10.58 -3.42
CA SER A 164 -32.92 -11.65 -2.86
C SER A 164 -32.22 -12.95 -2.43
N THR A 165 -32.10 -13.10 -1.09
CA THR A 165 -32.09 -14.37 -0.32
C THR A 165 -31.52 -15.62 -1.00
N TYR A 166 -30.18 -15.70 -1.00
CA TYR A 166 -29.29 -16.86 -0.77
C TYR A 166 -29.48 -18.19 -1.53
N ARG A 167 -30.46 -18.37 -2.41
CA ARG A 167 -30.51 -19.54 -3.31
C ARG A 167 -30.53 -19.12 -4.77
N GLY A 168 -29.48 -19.51 -5.48
CA GLY A 168 -29.34 -19.28 -6.92
C GLY A 168 -28.67 -17.95 -7.27
N SER A 169 -27.99 -17.31 -6.29
CA SER A 169 -27.14 -16.15 -6.56
C SER A 169 -26.02 -16.54 -7.54
N PRO A 170 -25.47 -15.61 -8.34
CA PRO A 170 -24.31 -15.87 -9.18
C PRO A 170 -23.10 -16.40 -8.42
N VAL A 171 -22.97 -16.07 -7.13
CA VAL A 171 -21.91 -16.66 -6.30
C VAL A 171 -22.17 -18.14 -6.03
N ASP A 172 -23.41 -18.53 -5.74
CA ASP A 172 -23.75 -19.94 -5.57
C ASP A 172 -23.48 -20.75 -6.85
N ARG A 173 -23.62 -20.12 -8.02
CA ARG A 173 -23.27 -20.76 -9.29
C ARG A 173 -21.77 -20.81 -9.54
N LEU A 174 -20.99 -19.94 -8.92
CA LEU A 174 -19.54 -19.85 -9.08
C LEU A 174 -18.81 -21.01 -8.37
N TYR A 175 -19.28 -21.42 -7.19
CA TYR A 175 -18.61 -22.40 -6.32
C TYR A 175 -19.57 -23.36 -5.57
N GLY A 176 -20.86 -23.39 -5.91
CA GLY A 176 -21.89 -24.21 -5.25
C GLY A 176 -22.70 -23.45 -4.19
N GLU A 177 -23.75 -24.06 -3.64
CA GLU A 177 -24.66 -23.43 -2.67
C GLU A 177 -23.93 -22.94 -1.41
N GLY A 178 -24.16 -21.68 -1.00
CA GLY A 178 -23.60 -21.12 0.23
C GLY A 178 -22.12 -20.72 0.12
N SER A 179 -21.61 -20.52 -1.08
CA SER A 179 -20.18 -20.37 -1.36
C SER A 179 -19.61 -18.95 -1.22
N TRP A 180 -20.35 -18.01 -0.64
CA TRP A 180 -19.86 -16.65 -0.39
C TRP A 180 -18.55 -16.62 0.41
N ASN A 181 -18.44 -17.46 1.44
CA ASN A 181 -17.21 -17.56 2.23
C ASN A 181 -16.05 -18.15 1.41
N VAL A 182 -16.33 -19.10 0.50
CA VAL A 182 -15.33 -19.66 -0.43
C VAL A 182 -14.80 -18.56 -1.35
N LEU A 183 -15.69 -17.75 -1.95
CA LEU A 183 -15.28 -16.60 -2.76
C LEU A 183 -14.42 -15.61 -1.95
N VAL A 184 -14.79 -15.32 -0.70
CA VAL A 184 -14.01 -14.44 0.17
C VAL A 184 -12.61 -14.98 0.41
N ASP A 185 -12.49 -16.28 0.69
CA ASP A 185 -11.20 -16.91 0.96
C ASP A 185 -10.34 -16.98 -0.30
N HIS A 186 -10.92 -17.30 -1.46
CA HIS A 186 -10.24 -17.23 -2.76
C HIS A 186 -9.79 -15.80 -3.11
N ALA A 187 -10.63 -14.79 -2.85
CA ALA A 187 -10.27 -13.39 -3.08
C ALA A 187 -9.12 -12.93 -2.17
N ARG A 188 -9.09 -13.39 -0.91
CA ARG A 188 -7.98 -13.13 0.03
C ARG A 188 -6.69 -13.80 -0.43
N GLN A 189 -6.77 -15.06 -0.86
CA GLN A 189 -5.63 -15.79 -1.39
C GLN A 189 -5.09 -15.08 -2.64
N ALA A 190 -5.96 -14.75 -3.60
CA ALA A 190 -5.56 -14.03 -4.80
C ALA A 190 -4.95 -12.65 -4.50
N ARG A 191 -5.45 -11.95 -3.46
CA ARG A 191 -4.85 -10.70 -2.98
C ARG A 191 -3.43 -10.90 -2.45
N ALA A 192 -3.19 -11.99 -1.70
CA ALA A 192 -1.87 -12.33 -1.19
C ALA A 192 -0.91 -12.77 -2.31
N ASP A 193 -1.38 -13.61 -3.23
CA ASP A 193 -0.60 -14.05 -4.40
C ASP A 193 -0.17 -12.86 -5.27
N TRP A 194 -1.08 -11.89 -5.47
CA TRP A 194 -0.75 -10.67 -6.20
C TRP A 194 0.24 -9.77 -5.45
N LEU A 195 0.09 -9.64 -4.13
CA LEU A 195 1.08 -8.91 -3.32
C LEU A 195 2.47 -9.56 -3.42
N ALA A 196 2.57 -10.90 -3.38
CA ALA A 196 3.84 -11.60 -3.53
C ALA A 196 4.52 -11.30 -4.88
N CYS A 197 3.75 -11.20 -5.97
CA CYS A 197 4.28 -10.77 -7.27
C CYS A 197 4.79 -9.32 -7.24
N LEU A 198 4.13 -8.42 -6.51
CA LEU A 198 4.54 -7.02 -6.36
C LEU A 198 5.76 -6.86 -5.45
N ASP A 199 5.88 -7.68 -4.40
CA ASP A 199 7.08 -7.78 -3.57
C ASP A 199 8.29 -8.18 -4.42
N ALA A 200 8.10 -9.16 -5.31
CA ALA A 200 9.13 -9.68 -6.21
C ALA A 200 9.14 -9.02 -7.59
N TYR A 201 8.61 -7.79 -7.76
CA TYR A 201 8.34 -7.21 -9.08
C TYR A 201 9.56 -7.14 -10.01
N GLN A 202 10.78 -6.95 -9.46
CA GLN A 202 12.02 -6.91 -10.22
C GLN A 202 12.41 -8.28 -10.82
N SER A 203 11.92 -9.37 -10.23
CA SER A 203 12.14 -10.73 -10.71
C SER A 203 11.17 -11.13 -11.83
N HIS A 204 10.16 -10.32 -12.10
CA HIS A 204 9.14 -10.60 -13.11
C HIS A 204 9.33 -9.70 -14.34
N PRO A 205 9.65 -10.22 -15.54
CA PRO A 205 10.00 -9.40 -16.70
C PRO A 205 8.94 -8.36 -17.09
N TYR A 206 7.64 -8.67 -16.95
CA TYR A 206 6.55 -7.72 -17.23
C TYR A 206 6.41 -6.63 -16.16
N LEU A 207 6.68 -6.94 -14.89
CA LEU A 207 6.56 -5.96 -13.80
C LEU A 207 7.83 -5.12 -13.65
N ALA A 208 9.00 -5.68 -13.95
CA ALA A 208 10.28 -4.99 -13.94
C ALA A 208 10.32 -3.81 -14.94
N GLN A 209 9.57 -3.94 -16.05
CA GLN A 209 9.42 -2.89 -17.06
C GLN A 209 8.30 -1.90 -16.74
N ALA A 210 7.42 -2.21 -15.77
CA ALA A 210 6.29 -1.36 -15.46
C ALA A 210 6.78 -0.01 -14.85
N PRO A 211 6.20 1.12 -15.28
CA PRO A 211 6.57 2.39 -14.69
C PRO A 211 6.17 2.44 -13.21
N ALA A 212 7.03 3.06 -12.41
CA ALA A 212 6.77 3.56 -11.06
C ALA A 212 5.30 3.76 -10.67
N ALA A 213 4.61 4.62 -11.42
CA ALA A 213 3.25 5.03 -11.15
C ALA A 213 2.23 3.90 -11.34
N ALA A 214 2.48 2.98 -12.28
CA ALA A 214 1.63 1.80 -12.47
C ALA A 214 1.78 0.84 -11.28
N LEU A 215 2.99 0.61 -10.77
CA LEU A 215 3.18 -0.20 -9.56
C LEU A 215 2.48 0.41 -8.34
N GLU A 216 2.52 1.73 -8.18
CA GLU A 216 1.77 2.42 -7.12
C GLU A 216 0.25 2.27 -7.28
N GLU A 217 -0.26 2.30 -8.51
CA GLU A 217 -1.67 2.07 -8.79
C GLU A 217 -2.09 0.64 -8.43
N GLU A 218 -1.29 -0.36 -8.78
CA GLU A 218 -1.54 -1.76 -8.43
C GLU A 218 -1.54 -1.98 -6.90
N LEU A 219 -0.57 -1.39 -6.19
CA LEU A 219 -0.55 -1.40 -4.72
C LEU A 219 -1.76 -0.70 -4.13
N SER A 220 -2.20 0.39 -4.76
CA SER A 220 -3.41 1.09 -4.35
C SER A 220 -4.66 0.23 -4.56
N LEU A 221 -4.73 -0.60 -5.60
CA LEU A 221 -5.87 -1.48 -5.87
C LEU A 221 -5.95 -2.67 -4.90
N LEU A 222 -4.85 -3.04 -4.25
CA LEU A 222 -4.80 -4.07 -3.20
C LEU A 222 -5.46 -3.61 -1.89
N VAL A 223 -5.28 -2.34 -1.53
CA VAL A 223 -5.72 -1.81 -0.22
C VAL A 223 -6.94 -0.89 -0.30
N PHE A 224 -7.28 -0.38 -1.49
CA PHE A 224 -8.42 0.50 -1.69
C PHE A 224 -9.41 -0.07 -2.73
N THR A 225 -10.69 0.24 -2.55
CA THR A 225 -11.75 -0.28 -3.42
C THR A 225 -11.64 0.19 -4.87
N ARG A 226 -11.29 1.46 -5.11
CA ARG A 226 -11.19 2.07 -6.45
C ARG A 226 -9.91 2.87 -6.67
N GLY A 227 -8.87 2.54 -5.91
CA GLY A 227 -7.60 3.27 -5.94
C GLY A 227 -7.49 4.37 -4.88
N ARG A 228 -6.47 5.22 -5.04
CA ARG A 228 -5.96 6.10 -3.97
C ARG A 228 -7.06 7.01 -3.44
N GLY A 229 -7.20 7.06 -2.12
CA GLY A 229 -8.15 7.95 -1.45
C GLY A 229 -9.60 7.44 -1.40
N SER A 230 -9.89 6.25 -1.93
CA SER A 230 -11.19 5.59 -1.76
C SER A 230 -11.30 4.85 -0.41
N ALA A 231 -12.38 4.08 -0.20
CA ALA A 231 -12.52 3.29 1.02
C ALA A 231 -11.50 2.13 1.02
N PRO A 232 -11.01 1.70 2.20
CA PRO A 232 -10.20 0.49 2.26
C PRO A 232 -10.95 -0.72 1.71
N LEU A 233 -10.26 -1.58 0.96
CA LEU A 233 -10.82 -2.82 0.44
C LEU A 233 -10.99 -3.82 1.59
N SER A 234 -12.23 -4.23 1.85
CA SER A 234 -12.55 -5.25 2.86
C SER A 234 -13.08 -6.51 2.20
N LEU A 235 -12.37 -7.62 2.45
CA LEU A 235 -12.73 -8.94 1.96
C LEU A 235 -13.35 -9.71 3.13
N THR A 236 -14.66 -9.52 3.33
CA THR A 236 -15.40 -10.09 4.46
C THR A 236 -16.63 -10.86 4.03
N GLY A 237 -16.86 -12.00 4.70
CA GLY A 237 -18.02 -12.89 4.53
C GLY A 237 -19.35 -12.33 5.02
N ARG A 238 -19.38 -11.09 5.54
CA ARG A 238 -20.64 -10.41 5.85
C ARG A 238 -21.47 -10.21 4.57
N ASP A 239 -22.73 -9.86 4.78
CA ASP A 239 -23.66 -9.51 3.70
C ASP A 239 -23.10 -8.39 2.80
N PRO A 240 -23.00 -8.59 1.47
CA PRO A 240 -22.49 -7.59 0.53
C PRO A 240 -23.28 -6.28 0.54
N ASP A 241 -24.53 -6.29 1.05
CA ASP A 241 -25.33 -5.07 1.11
C ASP A 241 -24.94 -4.13 2.26
N LEU A 242 -24.33 -4.69 3.30
CA LEU A 242 -23.89 -3.92 4.45
C LEU A 242 -22.53 -3.26 4.19
N PRO A 243 -22.31 -2.04 4.71
CA PRO A 243 -20.98 -1.45 4.73
C PRO A 243 -19.99 -2.40 5.39
N ALA A 244 -18.93 -2.76 4.67
CA ALA A 244 -17.94 -3.66 5.24
C ALA A 244 -17.16 -3.00 6.37
N VAL A 245 -17.03 -3.75 7.46
CA VAL A 245 -16.02 -3.50 8.48
C VAL A 245 -14.80 -4.30 8.09
N LEU A 246 -13.61 -3.70 8.20
CA LEU A 246 -12.36 -4.41 7.97
C LEU A 246 -12.20 -5.52 9.01
N GLY A 247 -11.97 -6.75 8.54
CA GLY A 247 -11.64 -7.86 9.42
C GLY A 247 -10.21 -7.73 9.95
N ALA A 248 -9.86 -8.51 10.98
CA ALA A 248 -8.50 -8.54 11.52
C ALA A 248 -7.47 -8.86 10.42
N GLY A 249 -7.77 -9.85 9.55
CA GLY A 249 -6.89 -10.18 8.42
C GLY A 249 -6.71 -9.05 7.41
N ASP A 250 -7.73 -8.22 7.17
CA ASP A 250 -7.58 -7.03 6.31
C ASP A 250 -6.71 -5.96 6.98
N VAL A 251 -6.87 -5.76 8.29
CA VAL A 251 -6.07 -4.79 9.05
C VAL A 251 -4.59 -5.21 9.06
N THR A 252 -4.28 -6.49 9.29
CA THR A 252 -2.92 -7.02 9.21
C THR A 252 -2.34 -6.85 7.81
N PHE A 253 -3.07 -7.29 6.77
CA PHE A 253 -2.63 -7.14 5.38
C PHE A 253 -2.38 -5.68 4.98
N ILE A 254 -3.27 -4.76 5.37
CA ILE A 254 -3.08 -3.33 5.13
C ILE A 254 -1.84 -2.82 5.87
N GLY A 255 -1.60 -3.27 7.10
CA GLY A 255 -0.40 -2.97 7.88
C GLY A 255 0.87 -3.38 7.13
N ASP A 256 0.91 -4.60 6.61
CA ASP A 256 2.04 -5.13 5.85
C ASP A 256 2.31 -4.30 4.58
N VAL A 257 1.26 -3.96 3.81
CA VAL A 257 1.41 -3.11 2.62
C VAL A 257 1.84 -1.69 2.99
N VAL A 258 1.31 -1.12 4.07
CA VAL A 258 1.71 0.20 4.57
C VAL A 258 3.21 0.21 4.90
N GLU A 259 3.68 -0.79 5.64
CA GLU A 259 5.06 -0.90 6.10
C GLU A 259 6.05 -1.23 4.97
N ARG A 260 5.75 -2.23 4.14
CA ARG A 260 6.68 -2.71 3.10
C ARG A 260 6.66 -1.88 1.82
N HIS A 261 5.58 -1.13 1.55
CA HIS A 261 5.40 -0.48 0.26
C HIS A 261 5.05 0.99 0.30
N LEU A 262 4.07 1.40 1.11
CA LEU A 262 3.58 2.79 1.07
C LEU A 262 4.53 3.75 1.80
N LEU A 263 4.98 3.35 2.99
CA LEU A 263 5.92 4.11 3.80
C LEU A 263 7.28 4.26 3.12
N PRO A 264 7.96 3.21 2.60
CA PRO A 264 9.23 3.39 1.87
C PRO A 264 9.07 4.32 0.66
N ARG A 265 7.88 4.32 0.03
CA ARG A 265 7.55 5.22 -1.07
C ARG A 265 7.02 6.59 -0.64
N PHE A 266 7.09 6.90 0.66
CA PHE A 266 6.63 8.15 1.25
C PHE A 266 5.19 8.54 0.86
N ASP A 267 4.30 7.57 0.63
CA ASP A 267 2.91 7.81 0.24
C ASP A 267 2.03 8.12 1.46
N LEU A 268 2.40 9.16 2.20
CA LEU A 268 1.71 9.63 3.41
C LEU A 268 0.21 9.88 3.21
N PRO A 269 -0.28 10.40 2.07
CA PRO A 269 -1.72 10.55 1.85
C PRO A 269 -2.47 9.21 1.91
N SER A 270 -1.94 8.17 1.27
CA SER A 270 -2.54 6.83 1.32
C SER A 270 -2.52 6.27 2.74
N VAL A 271 -1.38 6.39 3.43
CA VAL A 271 -1.24 5.96 4.84
C VAL A 271 -2.25 6.68 5.75
N ALA A 272 -2.43 7.99 5.57
CA ALA A 272 -3.40 8.78 6.34
C ALA A 272 -4.84 8.30 6.09
N VAL A 273 -5.23 8.11 4.82
CA VAL A 273 -6.58 7.63 4.48
C VAL A 273 -6.83 6.25 5.08
N LEU A 274 -5.85 5.33 5.01
CA LEU A 274 -5.94 4.01 5.61
C LEU A 274 -6.04 4.10 7.14
N GLY A 275 -5.16 4.87 7.81
CA GLY A 275 -5.20 5.05 9.26
C GLY A 275 -6.50 5.67 9.79
N TRP A 276 -7.13 6.55 9.00
CA TRP A 276 -8.41 7.17 9.34
C TRP A 276 -9.63 6.31 9.04
N ARG A 277 -9.59 5.51 7.96
CA ARG A 277 -10.73 4.71 7.48
C ARG A 277 -10.65 3.23 7.85
N ALA A 278 -9.55 2.77 8.47
CA ALA A 278 -9.39 1.37 8.88
C ALA A 278 -10.50 0.87 9.82
N HIS A 279 -11.18 1.78 10.52
CA HIS A 279 -12.24 1.45 11.47
C HIS A 279 -13.48 2.30 11.16
N PRO A 280 -14.50 1.75 10.50
CA PRO A 280 -15.73 2.49 10.24
C PRO A 280 -16.48 2.84 11.55
N GLY A 281 -17.25 3.92 11.51
CA GLY A 281 -18.07 4.38 12.65
C GLY A 281 -17.51 5.59 13.41
N PRO A 282 -18.02 5.88 14.63
CA PRO A 282 -17.67 7.09 15.40
C PRO A 282 -16.19 7.15 15.80
N ALA A 283 -15.53 6.00 15.87
CA ALA A 283 -14.10 5.90 16.10
C ALA A 283 -13.27 6.58 14.99
N SER A 284 -13.71 6.53 13.72
CA SER A 284 -13.02 7.19 12.60
C SER A 284 -12.98 8.71 12.76
N HIS A 285 -14.10 9.32 13.18
CA HIS A 285 -14.17 10.76 13.46
C HIS A 285 -13.26 11.15 14.62
N ARG A 286 -13.22 10.34 15.69
CA ARG A 286 -12.31 10.55 16.82
C ARG A 286 -10.85 10.47 16.37
N ARG A 287 -10.46 9.44 15.63
CA ARG A 287 -9.11 9.29 15.06
C ARG A 287 -8.70 10.48 14.21
N ARG A 288 -9.57 10.95 13.32
CA ARG A 288 -9.33 12.14 12.49
C ARG A 288 -9.15 13.39 13.35
N ARG A 289 -10.06 13.65 14.30
CA ARG A 289 -9.95 14.80 15.21
C ARG A 289 -8.66 14.77 16.02
N CYS A 290 -8.31 13.61 16.59
CA CYS A 290 -7.04 13.43 17.29
C CYS A 290 -5.85 13.67 16.36
N THR A 291 -5.93 13.21 15.11
CA THR A 291 -4.88 13.45 14.10
C THR A 291 -4.71 14.94 13.81
N PHE A 292 -5.80 15.64 13.52
CA PHE A 292 -5.75 17.08 13.24
C PHE A 292 -5.31 17.88 14.46
N LEU A 293 -5.76 17.52 15.67
CA LEU A 293 -5.35 18.16 16.90
C LEU A 293 -3.84 18.02 17.10
N ILE A 294 -3.31 16.80 17.07
CA ILE A 294 -1.87 16.56 17.26
C ILE A 294 -1.07 17.22 16.13
N GLY A 295 -1.55 17.17 14.89
CA GLY A 295 -0.90 17.83 13.75
C GLY A 295 -0.84 19.35 13.95
N ALA A 296 -1.92 19.96 14.41
CA ALA A 296 -1.96 21.39 14.73
C ALA A 296 -1.01 21.74 15.88
N LEU A 297 -0.93 20.91 16.94
CA LEU A 297 0.03 21.11 18.03
C LEU A 297 1.47 21.04 17.49
N MET A 298 1.80 20.03 16.68
CA MET A 298 3.15 19.88 16.11
C MET A 298 3.55 21.07 15.22
N ILE A 299 2.62 21.57 14.40
CA ILE A 299 2.84 22.74 13.53
C ILE A 299 2.98 24.04 14.37
N ALA A 300 2.31 24.13 15.51
CA ALA A 300 2.38 25.29 16.40
C ALA A 300 3.67 25.38 17.22
N ILE A 301 4.43 24.29 17.37
CA ILE A 301 5.67 24.29 18.18
C ILE A 301 6.71 25.31 17.68
N PRO A 302 7.12 25.33 16.39
CA PRO A 302 8.10 26.31 15.90
C PRO A 302 7.69 27.79 16.08
N PRO A 303 6.48 28.24 15.70
CA PRO A 303 6.12 29.65 15.90
C PRO A 303 6.03 30.03 17.37
N VAL A 304 5.57 29.15 18.27
CA VAL A 304 5.58 29.43 19.72
C VAL A 304 7.01 29.57 20.24
N ALA A 305 7.95 28.76 19.74
CA ALA A 305 9.36 28.85 20.11
C ALA A 305 10.01 30.15 19.62
N ILE A 306 9.67 30.61 18.40
CA ILE A 306 10.25 31.81 17.78
C ILE A 306 9.64 33.10 18.36
N PHE A 307 8.32 33.15 18.56
CA PHE A 307 7.61 34.40 18.85
C PHE A 307 7.14 34.56 20.30
N ALA A 308 7.13 33.48 21.09
CA ALA A 308 6.59 33.53 22.45
C ALA A 308 7.60 33.08 23.51
N SER A 309 7.88 31.78 23.60
CA SER A 309 8.77 31.23 24.64
C SER A 309 9.17 29.80 24.32
N LEU A 310 10.46 29.51 24.47
CA LEU A 310 11.00 28.15 24.37
C LEU A 310 10.41 27.21 25.43
N TRP A 311 10.08 27.70 26.63
CA TRP A 311 9.46 26.89 27.68
C TRP A 311 8.04 26.47 27.31
N TRP A 312 7.23 27.39 26.78
CA TRP A 312 5.88 27.07 26.30
C TRP A 312 5.92 26.11 25.12
N ALA A 313 6.83 26.33 24.17
CA ALA A 313 7.02 25.41 23.05
C ALA A 313 7.49 24.02 23.50
N THR A 314 8.34 23.94 24.53
CA THR A 314 8.80 22.67 25.12
C THR A 314 7.65 21.93 25.79
N GLY A 315 6.83 22.63 26.58
CA GLY A 315 5.62 22.05 27.18
C GLY A 315 4.64 21.56 26.12
N LEU A 316 4.44 22.33 25.05
CA LEU A 316 3.60 21.95 23.93
C LEU A 316 4.13 20.69 23.22
N ALA A 317 5.44 20.61 22.98
CA ALA A 317 6.09 19.43 22.40
C ALA A 317 5.93 18.19 23.30
N ALA A 318 6.11 18.33 24.61
CA ALA A 318 5.92 17.25 25.57
C ALA A 318 4.47 16.74 25.58
N VAL A 319 3.49 17.66 25.58
CA VAL A 319 2.06 17.32 25.48
C VAL A 319 1.76 16.62 24.15
N ALA A 320 2.28 17.11 23.03
CA ALA A 320 2.08 16.50 21.72
C ALA A 320 2.61 15.06 21.67
N TYR A 321 3.82 14.80 22.19
CA TYR A 321 4.36 13.44 22.27
C TYR A 321 3.61 12.55 23.27
N GLY A 322 3.13 13.09 24.39
CA GLY A 322 2.26 12.37 25.33
C GLY A 322 0.94 11.94 24.66
N LEU A 323 0.30 12.85 23.92
CA LEU A 323 -0.91 12.55 23.15
C LEU A 323 -0.65 11.58 22.00
N LEU A 324 0.51 11.66 21.35
CA LEU A 324 0.93 10.66 20.35
C LEU A 324 1.04 9.27 20.99
N GLY A 325 1.73 9.13 22.12
CA GLY A 325 1.86 7.86 22.84
C GLY A 325 0.50 7.26 23.24
N LEU A 326 -0.38 8.08 23.83
CA LEU A 326 -1.75 7.68 24.16
C LEU A 326 -2.55 7.29 22.91
N GLY A 327 -2.39 8.03 21.81
CA GLY A 327 -3.03 7.74 20.53
C GLY A 327 -2.56 6.42 19.92
N VAL A 328 -1.27 6.08 20.02
CA VAL A 328 -0.74 4.78 19.56
C VAL A 328 -1.38 3.63 20.34
N VAL A 329 -1.46 3.76 21.67
CA VAL A 329 -2.11 2.75 22.53
C VAL A 329 -3.60 2.61 22.20
N ALA A 330 -4.30 3.73 21.96
CA ALA A 330 -5.73 3.74 21.71
C ALA A 330 -6.13 3.32 20.27
N PHE A 331 -5.29 3.61 19.28
CA PHE A 331 -5.66 3.50 17.86
C PHE A 331 -4.82 2.49 17.06
N GLY A 332 -3.74 1.97 17.63
CA GLY A 332 -2.91 0.90 17.07
C GLY A 332 -1.89 1.34 16.00
N GLY A 333 -1.21 0.35 15.43
CA GLY A 333 -0.05 0.56 14.54
C GLY A 333 -0.36 1.31 13.23
N THR A 334 -1.52 1.08 12.61
CA THR A 334 -1.90 1.77 11.36
C THR A 334 -2.10 3.27 11.54
N TRP A 335 -2.54 3.71 12.73
CA TRP A 335 -2.60 5.13 13.08
C TRP A 335 -1.21 5.68 13.44
N ALA A 336 -0.39 4.89 14.14
CA ALA A 336 0.99 5.24 14.48
C ALA A 336 1.87 5.47 13.23
N ALA A 337 1.65 4.70 12.17
CA ALA A 337 2.37 4.79 10.90
C ALA A 337 2.33 6.20 10.28
N LEU A 338 1.22 6.93 10.45
CA LEU A 338 1.07 8.31 9.95
C LEU A 338 2.09 9.28 10.55
N TRP A 339 2.51 9.00 11.78
CA TRP A 339 3.40 9.88 12.55
C TRP A 339 4.87 9.54 12.40
N MET A 340 5.20 8.49 11.62
CA MET A 340 6.57 8.11 11.31
C MET A 340 7.47 8.10 12.56
N LEU A 341 7.00 7.50 13.67
CA LEU A 341 7.59 7.65 15.01
C LEU A 341 9.04 7.15 15.13
N ARG A 342 9.57 6.48 14.11
CA ARG A 342 11.01 6.22 13.98
C ARG A 342 11.82 7.50 13.77
N LEU A 343 11.29 8.52 13.08
CA LEU A 343 11.95 9.82 12.91
C LEU A 343 12.32 10.47 14.25
N PRO A 344 11.40 10.69 15.20
CA PRO A 344 11.74 11.27 16.50
C PRO A 344 12.62 10.36 17.35
N ALA A 345 12.45 9.03 17.26
CA ALA A 345 13.33 8.08 17.95
C ALA A 345 14.78 8.14 17.42
N ALA A 346 14.96 8.21 16.11
CA ALA A 346 16.27 8.36 15.50
C ALA A 346 16.86 9.76 15.76
N SER A 347 16.02 10.79 15.77
CA SER A 347 16.42 12.17 16.11
C SER A 347 16.92 12.28 17.56
N SER A 348 16.38 11.48 18.49
CA SER A 348 16.85 11.47 19.88
C SER A 348 18.26 10.88 20.01
N ILE A 349 18.65 9.93 19.15
CA ILE A 349 20.03 9.46 19.04
C ILE A 349 20.93 10.61 18.60
N GLY A 350 20.52 11.39 17.59
CA GLY A 350 21.23 12.59 17.16
C GLY A 350 21.42 13.60 18.28
N LEU A 351 20.38 13.84 19.08
CA LEU A 351 20.45 14.69 20.26
C LEU A 351 21.44 14.15 21.30
N LEU A 352 21.41 12.85 21.62
CA LEU A 352 22.35 12.23 22.56
C LEU A 352 23.78 12.43 22.10
N VAL A 353 24.07 12.16 20.82
CA VAL A 353 25.41 12.40 20.24
C VAL A 353 25.79 13.88 20.38
N LEU A 354 24.89 14.81 20.05
CA LEU A 354 25.13 16.24 20.17
C LEU A 354 25.44 16.69 21.61
N LEU A 355 24.75 16.11 22.60
CA LEU A 355 24.98 16.40 24.02
C LEU A 355 26.29 15.80 24.55
N THR A 356 26.84 14.77 23.88
CA THR A 356 28.17 14.22 24.22
C THR A 356 29.32 14.98 23.57
N LEU A 357 29.06 15.79 22.54
CA LEU A 357 30.11 16.61 21.93
C LEU A 357 30.60 17.68 22.92
N PRO A 358 31.89 18.07 22.83
CA PRO A 358 32.39 19.11 23.72
C PRO A 358 31.66 20.43 23.44
N GLU A 359 31.47 21.24 24.49
CA GLU A 359 30.57 22.39 24.54
C GLU A 359 30.87 23.51 23.52
N HIS A 360 32.00 23.42 22.82
CA HIS A 360 32.40 24.39 21.79
C HIS A 360 31.34 24.53 20.69
N TRP A 361 30.58 23.48 20.36
CA TRP A 361 29.64 23.49 19.23
C TRP A 361 28.54 24.56 19.37
N TRP A 362 28.03 24.79 20.58
CA TRP A 362 27.02 25.84 20.85
C TRP A 362 27.67 27.15 21.32
N GLN A 363 28.89 27.10 21.86
CA GLN A 363 29.65 28.29 22.24
C GLN A 363 30.16 29.07 21.02
N SER A 364 30.44 28.39 19.91
CA SER A 364 30.89 29.00 18.65
C SER A 364 29.75 29.43 17.72
N ALA A 365 28.49 29.10 18.04
CA ALA A 365 27.33 29.52 17.27
C ALA A 365 27.13 31.03 17.43
N ARG A 366 27.67 31.83 16.50
CA ARG A 366 27.50 33.28 16.45
C ARG A 366 26.66 33.66 15.22
N PRO A 367 25.67 34.56 15.36
CA PRO A 367 24.91 35.09 14.23
C PRO A 367 25.85 35.87 13.30
N GLY A 368 25.98 35.43 12.04
CA GLY A 368 26.84 36.05 11.03
C GLY A 368 26.88 35.23 9.75
N TRP A 369 27.25 35.85 8.63
CA TRP A 369 27.47 35.15 7.36
C TRP A 369 28.75 34.31 7.45
N GLY A 370 28.63 33.11 8.01
CA GLY A 370 29.76 32.21 8.25
C GLY A 370 29.31 30.77 8.37
N VAL A 371 30.29 29.89 8.62
CA VAL A 371 30.11 28.42 8.67
C VAL A 371 28.98 28.00 9.62
N ALA A 372 28.75 28.74 10.72
CA ALA A 372 27.72 28.44 11.70
C ALA A 372 26.28 28.54 11.15
N VAL A 373 26.00 29.46 10.22
CA VAL A 373 24.67 29.58 9.58
C VAL A 373 24.54 28.60 8.41
N LEU A 374 25.64 28.33 7.71
CA LEU A 374 25.64 27.42 6.56
C LEU A 374 25.48 25.95 6.98
N ALA A 375 26.06 25.55 8.12
CA ALA A 375 26.03 24.17 8.60
C ALA A 375 24.61 23.57 8.76
N PRO A 376 23.62 24.22 9.42
CA PRO A 376 22.28 23.65 9.51
C PRO A 376 21.60 23.52 8.14
N VAL A 377 21.86 24.45 7.22
CA VAL A 377 21.35 24.38 5.84
C VAL A 377 21.96 23.19 5.11
N VAL A 378 23.29 23.02 5.18
CA VAL A 378 23.99 21.89 4.55
C VAL A 378 23.50 20.55 5.10
N LEU A 379 23.34 20.42 6.42
CA LEU A 379 22.81 19.20 7.04
C LEU A 379 21.37 18.91 6.61
N ALA A 380 20.50 19.92 6.55
CA ALA A 380 19.12 19.76 6.08
C ALA A 380 19.07 19.38 4.58
N VAL A 381 19.91 20.00 3.74
CA VAL A 381 20.04 19.65 2.31
C VAL A 381 20.56 18.23 2.14
N ALA A 382 21.53 17.80 2.95
CA ALA A 382 22.06 16.44 2.91
C ALA A 382 21.00 15.41 3.32
N ALA A 383 20.23 15.68 4.38
CA ALA A 383 19.12 14.83 4.81
C ALA A 383 18.03 14.73 3.73
N PHE A 384 17.64 15.86 3.13
CA PHE A 384 16.70 15.88 2.01
C PHE A 384 17.23 15.12 0.79
N GLY A 385 18.50 15.33 0.44
CA GLY A 385 19.17 14.65 -0.68
C GLY A 385 19.18 13.13 -0.50
N TYR A 386 19.44 12.66 0.72
CA TYR A 386 19.36 11.23 1.04
C TYR A 386 17.93 10.69 0.87
N LEU A 387 16.92 11.36 1.43
CA LEU A 387 15.52 10.95 1.28
C LEU A 387 15.08 10.97 -0.19
N LEU A 388 15.58 11.91 -0.99
CA LEU A 388 15.32 11.95 -2.43
C LEU A 388 15.89 10.70 -3.14
N LEU A 389 17.11 10.29 -2.78
CA LEU A 389 17.73 9.07 -3.32
C LEU A 389 16.95 7.82 -2.89
N GLU A 390 16.57 7.72 -1.63
CA GLU A 390 15.76 6.62 -1.09
C GLU A 390 14.43 6.49 -1.85
N ALA A 391 13.70 7.60 -1.98
CA ALA A 391 12.45 7.68 -2.75
C ALA A 391 12.64 7.28 -4.23
N ARG A 392 13.80 7.57 -4.82
CA ARG A 392 14.12 7.16 -6.20
C ARG A 392 14.45 5.67 -6.29
N ASN A 393 15.15 5.11 -5.31
CA ASN A 393 15.46 3.69 -5.24
C ASN A 393 14.21 2.83 -5.10
N HIS A 394 13.17 3.34 -4.42
CA HIS A 394 11.84 2.71 -4.36
C HIS A 394 10.98 2.91 -5.62
N GLY A 395 11.58 3.45 -6.68
CA GLY A 395 10.97 3.56 -7.99
C GLY A 395 9.81 4.55 -8.05
N ILE A 396 9.84 5.67 -7.31
CA ILE A 396 8.81 6.72 -7.42
C ILE A 396 9.10 7.64 -8.62
N GLY A 397 8.07 8.15 -9.31
CA GLY A 397 8.25 9.11 -10.41
C GLY A 397 8.89 10.44 -9.97
N ARG A 398 9.74 11.06 -10.82
CA ARG A 398 10.61 12.21 -10.48
C ARG A 398 9.94 13.35 -9.70
N ARG A 399 8.78 13.84 -10.17
CA ARG A 399 8.05 14.94 -9.51
C ARG A 399 7.48 14.50 -8.15
N ALA A 400 6.90 13.30 -8.09
CA ALA A 400 6.35 12.75 -6.86
C ALA A 400 7.46 12.48 -5.83
N THR A 401 8.65 12.02 -6.26
CA THR A 401 9.82 11.84 -5.41
C THR A 401 10.19 13.14 -4.70
N ALA A 402 10.35 14.24 -5.44
CA ALA A 402 10.74 15.53 -4.85
C ALA A 402 9.70 16.04 -3.84
N VAL A 403 8.42 16.01 -4.21
CA VAL A 403 7.33 16.49 -3.33
C VAL A 403 7.22 15.63 -2.07
N ARG A 404 7.29 14.30 -2.19
CA ARG A 404 7.17 13.40 -1.04
C ARG A 404 8.40 13.41 -0.15
N ALA A 405 9.61 13.43 -0.73
CA ALA A 405 10.83 13.58 0.04
C ALA A 405 10.84 14.92 0.81
N LEU A 406 10.35 16.00 0.19
CA LEU A 406 10.20 17.29 0.84
C LEU A 406 9.19 17.23 1.99
N ALA A 407 8.03 16.59 1.78
CA ALA A 407 7.02 16.40 2.81
C ALA A 407 7.57 15.61 4.01
N VAL A 408 8.28 14.50 3.75
CA VAL A 408 8.91 13.68 4.80
C VAL A 408 10.03 14.44 5.51
N THR A 409 10.83 15.21 4.78
CA THR A 409 11.86 16.09 5.38
C THR A 409 11.21 17.13 6.29
N GLY A 410 10.08 17.72 5.88
CA GLY A 410 9.32 18.66 6.70
C GLY A 410 8.77 18.02 7.98
N VAL A 411 8.16 16.83 7.88
CA VAL A 411 7.69 16.06 9.05
C VAL A 411 8.86 15.72 9.97
N GLY A 412 9.98 15.25 9.40
CA GLY A 412 11.22 14.97 10.12
C GLY A 412 11.79 16.19 10.82
N ALA A 413 11.82 17.35 10.16
CA ALA A 413 12.31 18.60 10.73
C ALA A 413 11.46 19.05 11.93
N VAL A 414 10.13 18.91 11.85
CA VAL A 414 9.22 19.21 12.96
C VAL A 414 9.48 18.28 14.15
N HIS A 415 9.67 16.99 13.91
CA HIS A 415 10.04 16.04 14.97
C HIS A 415 11.43 16.33 15.55
N ALA A 416 12.43 16.55 14.71
CA ALA A 416 13.78 16.88 15.13
C ALA A 416 13.82 18.19 15.94
N PHE A 417 13.02 19.18 15.55
CA PHE A 417 12.86 20.44 16.28
C PHE A 417 12.26 20.21 17.66
N ALA A 418 11.16 19.45 17.74
CA ALA A 418 10.50 19.14 19.00
C ALA A 418 11.43 18.34 19.94
N VAL A 419 12.17 17.36 19.42
CA VAL A 419 13.16 16.59 20.17
C VAL A 419 14.33 17.47 20.63
N ALA A 420 14.90 18.29 19.75
CA ALA A 420 15.97 19.21 20.09
C ALA A 420 15.53 20.22 21.14
N LEU A 421 14.30 20.72 21.05
CA LEU A 421 13.71 21.66 21.99
C LEU A 421 13.57 21.04 23.40
N ILE A 422 12.95 19.86 23.50
CA ILE A 422 12.85 19.12 24.77
C ILE A 422 14.24 18.82 25.33
N GLY A 423 15.14 18.35 24.46
CA GLY A 423 16.52 18.03 24.80
C GLY A 423 17.28 19.22 25.36
N LEU A 424 17.29 20.35 24.68
CA LEU A 424 18.10 21.51 25.04
C LEU A 424 17.49 22.35 26.17
N VAL A 425 16.16 22.42 26.27
CA VAL A 425 15.48 23.27 27.26
C VAL A 425 15.22 22.52 28.56
N ALA A 426 14.83 21.25 28.51
CA ALA A 426 14.46 20.49 29.70
C ALA A 426 15.57 19.53 30.17
N VAL A 427 16.19 18.80 29.25
CA VAL A 427 17.13 17.72 29.61
C VAL A 427 18.55 18.26 29.84
N ALA A 428 19.13 18.94 28.86
CA ALA A 428 20.52 19.39 28.89
C ALA A 428 20.87 20.27 30.11
N PRO A 429 20.01 21.20 30.56
CA PRO A 429 20.30 22.01 31.74
C PRO A 429 20.44 21.22 33.04
N ALA A 430 19.77 20.06 33.11
CA ALA A 430 19.82 19.17 34.26
C ALA A 430 21.02 18.20 34.23
N PHE A 431 21.48 17.79 33.05
CA PHE A 431 22.43 16.68 32.90
C PHE A 431 23.81 17.05 32.34
N THR A 432 24.00 18.25 31.79
CA THR A 432 25.30 18.66 31.22
C THR A 432 26.09 19.54 32.19
N ALA A 433 27.43 19.43 32.17
CA ALA A 433 28.33 20.14 33.09
C ALA A 433 28.11 21.66 33.09
N LYS A 434 27.92 22.26 31.91
CA LYS A 434 27.55 23.69 31.74
C LYS A 434 26.09 23.90 31.37
N GLY A 435 25.20 23.02 31.80
CA GLY A 435 23.77 23.09 31.50
C GLY A 435 23.11 24.41 31.93
N ARG A 436 23.55 25.00 33.06
CA ARG A 436 23.09 26.32 33.51
C ARG A 436 23.46 27.45 32.55
N GLU A 437 24.64 27.39 31.92
CA GLU A 437 25.06 28.39 30.94
C GLU A 437 24.27 28.26 29.64
N LEU A 438 24.06 27.02 29.18
CA LEU A 438 23.19 26.72 28.05
C LEU A 438 21.75 27.21 28.30
N GLY A 439 21.21 26.97 29.48
CA GLY A 439 19.88 27.46 29.88
C GLY A 439 19.78 28.98 29.80
N ARG A 440 20.77 29.72 30.32
CA ARG A 440 20.82 31.19 30.21
C ARG A 440 20.92 31.67 28.77
N LEU A 441 21.67 30.96 27.92
CA LEU A 441 21.77 31.27 26.50
C LEU A 441 20.42 31.11 25.81
N LEU A 442 19.68 30.04 26.12
CA LEU A 442 18.37 29.75 25.53
C LEU A 442 17.28 30.73 26.02
N THR A 443 17.38 31.24 27.25
CA THR A 443 16.46 32.28 27.74
C THR A 443 16.87 33.70 27.34
N GLY A 444 18.08 33.89 26.80
CA GLY A 444 18.59 35.20 26.36
C GLY A 444 18.08 35.60 24.98
N THR A 445 17.44 36.78 24.87
CA THR A 445 16.79 37.25 23.63
C THR A 445 17.68 38.12 22.74
N GLN A 446 18.80 38.65 23.24
CA GLN A 446 19.41 39.85 22.64
C GLN A 446 20.12 39.67 21.29
N ASP A 447 20.52 38.46 20.88
CA ASP A 447 21.33 38.29 19.65
C ASP A 447 20.81 37.21 18.68
N GLY A 448 19.64 36.61 18.89
CA GLY A 448 19.14 35.50 18.05
C GLY A 448 19.99 34.21 18.11
N ARG A 449 21.04 34.19 18.93
CA ARG A 449 21.96 33.06 19.13
C ARG A 449 21.25 31.80 19.60
N HIS A 450 20.21 31.92 20.43
CA HIS A 450 19.39 30.78 20.86
C HIS A 450 18.70 30.09 19.68
N LEU A 451 18.20 30.85 18.70
CA LEU A 451 17.59 30.29 17.49
C LEU A 451 18.62 29.57 16.62
N LEU A 452 19.84 30.10 16.51
CA LEU A 452 20.91 29.45 15.76
C LEU A 452 21.35 28.13 16.39
N VAL A 453 21.50 28.08 17.72
CA VAL A 453 21.79 26.83 18.46
C VAL A 453 20.67 25.82 18.26
N LEU A 454 19.42 26.25 18.35
CA LEU A 454 18.26 25.37 18.15
C LEU A 454 18.15 24.89 16.70
N ALA A 455 18.42 25.74 15.71
CA ALA A 455 18.44 25.38 14.30
C ALA A 455 19.56 24.37 13.99
N MET A 456 20.76 24.58 14.55
CA MET A 456 21.87 23.63 14.43
C MET A 456 21.50 22.28 15.03
N ALA A 457 20.98 22.26 16.26
CA ALA A 457 20.57 21.02 16.92
C ALA A 457 19.46 20.31 16.15
N THR A 458 18.48 21.04 15.64
CA THR A 458 17.40 20.51 14.81
C THR A 458 17.94 19.87 13.53
N ALA A 459 18.80 20.57 12.80
CA ALA A 459 19.39 20.08 11.56
C ALA A 459 20.30 18.87 11.80
N TRP A 460 21.07 18.87 12.89
CA TRP A 460 21.88 17.73 13.32
C TRP A 460 21.01 16.52 13.67
N CYS A 461 20.00 16.69 14.52
CA CYS A 461 19.07 15.62 14.88
C CYS A 461 18.34 15.05 13.65
N LEU A 462 17.93 15.91 12.72
CA LEU A 462 17.33 15.50 11.45
C LEU A 462 18.32 14.69 10.61
N ALA A 463 19.53 15.20 10.40
CA ALA A 463 20.54 14.54 9.58
C ALA A 463 20.96 13.19 10.16
N VAL A 464 21.30 13.15 11.46
CA VAL A 464 21.63 11.88 12.14
C VAL A 464 20.45 10.93 12.10
N GLY A 465 19.23 11.40 12.36
CA GLY A 465 18.05 10.56 12.33
C GLY A 465 17.76 9.99 10.94
N VAL A 466 18.01 10.76 9.88
CA VAL A 466 17.90 10.29 8.50
C VAL A 466 19.02 9.32 8.14
N PHE A 467 20.27 9.60 8.50
CA PHE A 467 21.40 8.73 8.15
C PHE A 467 21.48 7.45 8.98
N SER A 468 20.96 7.43 10.21
CA SER A 468 20.89 6.22 11.02
C SER A 468 20.00 5.13 10.41
N GLN A 469 19.23 5.45 9.37
CA GLN A 469 18.52 4.47 8.54
C GLN A 469 19.45 3.43 7.94
N ILE A 470 20.64 3.85 7.48
CA ILE A 470 21.64 2.97 6.87
C ILE A 470 22.09 1.90 7.88
N LEU A 471 22.06 2.22 9.17
CA LEU A 471 22.47 1.29 10.23
C LEU A 471 21.34 0.34 10.64
N TRP A 472 20.09 0.63 10.27
CA TRP A 472 18.91 -0.20 10.54
C TRP A 472 18.50 -0.92 9.26
N ASP A 473 19.40 -1.81 8.82
CA ASP A 473 19.58 -2.30 7.44
C ASP A 473 18.44 -3.15 6.82
N ASP A 474 17.21 -3.09 7.33
CA ASP A 474 16.09 -3.86 6.74
C ASP A 474 14.81 -3.05 6.51
N ARG A 475 14.69 -1.79 6.97
CA ARG A 475 13.43 -1.03 6.85
C ARG A 475 13.61 0.49 6.70
N PRO A 476 12.75 1.14 5.90
CA PRO A 476 12.79 2.60 5.72
C PRO A 476 12.45 3.35 7.02
N ILE A 477 12.86 4.63 7.15
CA ILE A 477 12.56 5.46 8.34
C ILE A 477 11.09 5.68 8.62
N SER A 478 10.28 5.49 7.60
CA SER A 478 8.85 5.64 7.67
C SER A 478 8.18 4.44 8.31
N ALA A 479 8.85 3.27 8.38
CA ALA A 479 8.31 2.06 8.99
C ALA A 479 7.88 2.28 10.46
N PRO A 480 6.87 1.54 10.97
CA PRO A 480 6.44 1.63 12.36
C PRO A 480 7.54 1.20 13.34
N LEU A 481 7.52 1.73 14.57
CA LEU A 481 8.53 1.43 15.61
C LEU A 481 8.58 -0.03 16.08
N ALA A 482 7.53 -0.83 15.82
CA ALA A 482 7.52 -2.23 16.19
C ALA A 482 8.49 -3.02 15.31
N HIS A 483 9.39 -3.79 15.94
CA HIS A 483 10.08 -4.88 15.26
C HIS A 483 9.03 -5.94 14.87
N THR A 484 9.23 -6.61 13.73
CA THR A 484 8.30 -7.63 13.19
C THR A 484 7.82 -8.60 14.25
N ASP A 485 6.57 -9.03 14.11
CA ASP A 485 6.00 -10.15 14.85
C ASP A 485 6.99 -11.31 14.88
N TRP A 486 7.53 -11.58 16.08
CA TRP A 486 8.34 -12.75 16.42
C TRP A 486 7.63 -14.09 16.12
N ARG A 487 6.35 -14.03 15.75
CA ARG A 487 5.50 -15.18 15.38
C ARG A 487 5.60 -15.60 13.92
N SER A 488 6.37 -14.91 13.08
CA SER A 488 6.56 -15.28 11.66
C SER A 488 7.69 -16.28 11.41
N ALA A 489 8.30 -16.84 12.48
CA ALA A 489 9.33 -17.86 12.41
C ALA A 489 8.82 -19.28 12.76
N ALA A 490 7.54 -19.58 12.51
CA ALA A 490 6.95 -20.91 12.70
C ALA A 490 6.47 -21.49 11.38
#